data_AF-A0A182SJJ0-F1
#
_entry.id   AF-A0A182SJJ0-F1
#
_cell.length_a   1.000
_cell.length_b   1.000
_cell.length_c   1.000
_cell.angle_alpha   90.00
_cell.angle_beta   90.00
_cell.angle_gamma   90.00
#
_symmetry.space_group_name_H-M   'P 1'
#
loop_
_entity.id
_entity.type
_entity.pdbx_description
1 polymer ?
#
loop_
_entity_poly.entity_id
_entity_poly.type
_entity_poly.pdbx_seq_one_letter_code
_entity_poly.pdbx_strand_id
1 'polypeptide(L)'
;MAIKGCCSVVKYLVVLVNLLFWVVGFLIVSLAIWMLSDPTFLISMTQNEKNYTIGLYIFLAVGGLMLIVAFLGCCGAFKESQWMLTSFFSCLLMVLVAELAAGAWAFQNSDKLDNVVRSAVKEAVQTQYGVIP
;
A
#
# COMPACT_ATOMS: atom_id res chain seq x y z
N MET A 1 9.69 -31.52 24.09
CA MET A 1 10.19 -31.34 22.70
C MET A 1 9.06 -31.01 21.69
N ALA A 2 7.92 -30.45 22.11
CA ALA A 2 6.78 -30.12 21.23
C ALA A 2 6.85 -28.71 20.58
N ILE A 3 7.77 -27.85 21.03
CA ILE A 3 7.85 -26.43 20.64
C ILE A 3 8.44 -26.24 19.24
N LYS A 4 9.17 -27.23 18.69
CA LYS A 4 9.79 -27.15 17.34
C LYS A 4 8.77 -27.10 16.19
N GLY A 5 7.62 -27.76 16.33
CA GLY A 5 6.58 -27.83 15.29
C GLY A 5 5.80 -26.52 15.16
N CYS A 6 5.27 -26.00 16.28
CA CYS A 6 4.51 -24.74 16.31
C CYS A 6 5.36 -23.54 15.82
N CYS A 7 6.63 -23.48 16.22
CA CYS A 7 7.54 -22.41 15.78
C CYS A 7 7.85 -22.48 14.27
N SER A 8 7.83 -23.67 13.66
CA SER A 8 8.00 -23.82 12.21
C SER A 8 6.77 -23.38 11.42
N VAL A 9 5.56 -23.67 11.92
CA VAL A 9 4.30 -23.23 11.29
C VAL A 9 4.22 -21.71 11.27
N VAL A 10 4.52 -21.05 12.40
CA VAL A 10 4.51 -19.59 12.49
C VAL A 10 5.53 -18.96 11.54
N LYS A 11 6.76 -19.52 11.45
CA LYS A 11 7.77 -19.06 10.49
C LYS A 11 7.26 -19.14 9.04
N TYR A 12 6.69 -20.28 8.65
CA TYR A 12 6.18 -20.47 7.29
C TYR A 12 5.02 -19.52 6.97
N LEU A 13 4.15 -19.28 7.96
CA LEU A 13 3.03 -18.37 7.84
C LEU A 13 3.51 -16.92 7.67
N VAL A 14 4.51 -16.48 8.45
CA VAL A 14 5.13 -15.16 8.32
C VAL A 14 5.81 -14.98 6.95
N VAL A 15 6.52 -16.00 6.45
CA VAL A 15 7.11 -15.97 5.10
C VAL A 15 6.02 -15.85 4.03
N LEU A 16 4.97 -16.67 4.13
CA LEU A 16 3.90 -16.70 3.14
C LEU A 16 3.16 -15.36 3.09
N VAL A 17 2.81 -14.80 4.25
CA VAL A 17 2.14 -13.49 4.33
C VAL A 17 3.04 -12.37 3.78
N ASN A 18 4.32 -12.34 4.15
CA ASN A 18 5.25 -11.34 3.59
C ASN A 18 5.44 -11.50 2.07
N LEU A 19 5.45 -12.72 1.56
CA LEU A 19 5.55 -12.98 0.12
C LEU A 19 4.29 -12.49 -0.62
N LEU A 20 3.11 -12.65 -0.04
CA LEU A 20 1.88 -12.07 -0.58
C LEU A 20 1.94 -10.54 -0.60
N PHE A 21 2.37 -9.90 0.50
CA PHE A 21 2.57 -8.45 0.54
C PHE A 21 3.60 -7.97 -0.47
N TRP A 22 4.66 -8.75 -0.72
CA TRP A 22 5.65 -8.44 -1.74
C TRP A 22 5.05 -8.45 -3.15
N VAL A 23 4.24 -9.46 -3.49
CA VAL A 23 3.53 -9.51 -4.78
C VAL A 23 2.57 -8.35 -4.93
N VAL A 24 1.79 -8.03 -3.89
CA VAL A 24 0.88 -6.87 -3.89
C VAL A 24 1.65 -5.56 -4.05
N GLY A 25 2.79 -5.41 -3.37
CA GLY A 25 3.67 -4.25 -3.50
C GLY A 25 4.16 -4.03 -4.93
N PHE A 26 4.56 -5.10 -5.62
CA PHE A 26 4.93 -5.01 -7.04
C PHE A 26 3.76 -4.58 -7.91
N LEU A 27 2.57 -5.16 -7.70
CA LEU A 27 1.38 -4.77 -8.47
C LEU A 27 1.08 -3.28 -8.29
N ILE A 28 1.12 -2.76 -7.06
CA ILE A 28 0.88 -1.35 -6.78
C ILE A 28 1.93 -0.46 -7.46
N VAL A 29 3.22 -0.80 -7.34
CA VAL A 29 4.30 -0.03 -7.97
C VAL A 29 4.19 -0.06 -9.49
N SER A 30 3.96 -1.23 -10.09
CA SER A 30 3.78 -1.37 -11.54
C SER A 30 2.59 -0.56 -12.05
N LEU A 31 1.45 -0.60 -11.34
CA LEU A 31 0.28 0.21 -11.68
C LEU A 31 0.57 1.71 -11.53
N ALA A 32 1.22 2.14 -10.44
CA ALA A 32 1.57 3.55 -10.24
C ALA A 32 2.51 4.07 -11.33
N ILE A 33 3.50 3.28 -11.75
CA ILE A 33 4.40 3.62 -12.86
C ILE A 33 3.64 3.67 -14.19
N TRP A 34 2.80 2.68 -14.46
CA TRP A 34 1.98 2.63 -15.69
C TRP A 34 1.12 3.90 -15.82
N MET A 35 0.47 4.29 -14.73
CA MET A 35 -0.36 5.50 -14.67
C MET A 35 0.45 6.81 -14.74
N LEU A 36 1.75 6.78 -14.40
CA LEU A 36 2.67 7.90 -14.58
C LEU A 36 3.15 8.02 -16.04
N SER A 37 3.32 6.88 -16.73
CA SER A 37 3.82 6.81 -18.10
C SER A 37 2.78 7.18 -19.14
N ASP A 38 1.51 6.81 -18.94
CA ASP A 38 0.38 7.22 -19.78
C ASP A 38 -0.53 8.20 -19.02
N PRO A 39 -0.12 9.48 -18.88
CA PRO A 39 -0.93 10.49 -18.23
C PRO A 39 -2.26 10.75 -18.98
N THR A 40 -2.30 10.50 -20.29
CA THR A 40 -3.39 10.87 -21.19
C THR A 40 -4.73 10.20 -20.91
N PHE A 41 -4.77 9.05 -20.23
CA PHE A 41 -6.02 8.34 -19.95
C PHE A 41 -6.68 8.75 -18.61
N LEU A 42 -5.93 9.33 -17.67
CA LEU A 42 -6.42 9.70 -16.34
C LEU A 42 -6.27 11.18 -15.98
N ILE A 43 -5.42 11.94 -16.67
CA ILE A 43 -5.33 13.40 -16.50
C ILE A 43 -6.60 14.11 -17.02
N SER A 44 -7.25 13.55 -18.04
CA SER A 44 -8.60 13.97 -18.46
C SER A 44 -9.68 13.70 -17.39
N MET A 45 -9.34 12.90 -16.37
CA MET A 45 -10.20 12.51 -15.24
C MET A 45 -9.76 13.12 -13.91
N THR A 46 -8.91 14.15 -13.89
CA THR A 46 -8.77 14.99 -12.71
C THR A 46 -8.63 16.46 -13.12
N GLN A 47 -9.65 17.30 -12.89
CA GLN A 47 -9.63 18.76 -13.10
C GLN A 47 -8.50 19.47 -12.32
N ASN A 48 -7.79 18.75 -11.45
CA ASN A 48 -6.61 19.19 -10.73
C ASN A 48 -5.43 18.21 -10.92
N GLU A 49 -4.75 18.34 -12.07
CA GLU A 49 -3.49 17.68 -12.44
C GLU A 49 -2.52 17.44 -11.27
N LYS A 50 -2.41 18.43 -10.38
CA LYS A 50 -1.50 18.41 -9.23
C LYS A 50 -1.89 17.36 -8.18
N ASN A 51 -3.18 17.24 -7.84
CA ASN A 51 -3.63 16.33 -6.78
C ASN A 51 -3.53 14.86 -7.21
N TYR A 52 -3.81 14.58 -8.48
CA TYR A 52 -3.69 13.25 -9.07
C TYR A 52 -2.23 12.77 -9.06
N THR A 53 -1.33 13.62 -9.54
CA THR A 53 0.11 13.34 -9.57
C THR A 53 0.65 13.10 -8.16
N ILE A 54 0.24 13.92 -7.18
CA ILE A 54 0.60 13.73 -5.76
C ILE A 54 0.10 12.36 -5.25
N GLY A 55 -1.14 11.98 -5.57
CA GLY A 55 -1.71 10.68 -5.19
C GLY A 55 -0.89 9.50 -5.74
N LEU A 56 -0.49 9.55 -7.00
CA LEU A 56 0.35 8.53 -7.62
C LEU A 56 1.74 8.42 -7.00
N TYR A 57 2.38 9.54 -6.68
CA TYR A 57 3.64 9.52 -5.96
C TYR A 57 3.49 8.92 -4.55
N ILE A 58 2.37 9.14 -3.88
CA ILE A 58 2.07 8.50 -2.60
C ILE A 58 1.90 6.99 -2.79
N PHE A 59 1.13 6.53 -3.79
CA PHE A 59 1.00 5.09 -4.09
C PHE A 59 2.34 4.44 -4.43
N LEU A 60 3.19 5.13 -5.19
CA LEU A 60 4.53 4.66 -5.53
C LEU A 60 5.42 4.54 -4.28
N ALA A 61 5.38 5.53 -3.39
CA ALA A 61 6.13 5.52 -2.13
C ALA A 61 5.65 4.42 -1.19
N VAL A 62 4.34 4.27 -1.02
CA VAL A 62 3.73 3.23 -0.16
C VAL A 62 4.02 1.83 -0.72
N GLY A 63 3.88 1.63 -2.04
CA GLY A 63 4.22 0.37 -2.70
C GLY A 63 5.70 0.00 -2.58
N GLY A 64 6.59 0.98 -2.75
CA GLY A 64 8.04 0.79 -2.55
C GLY A 64 8.39 0.45 -1.11
N LEU A 65 7.78 1.12 -0.12
CA LEU A 65 7.95 0.81 1.29
C LEU A 65 7.47 -0.62 1.60
N MET A 66 6.30 -1.02 1.08
CA MET A 66 5.80 -2.39 1.22
C MET A 66 6.78 -3.43 0.67
N LEU A 67 7.38 -3.19 -0.50
CA LEU A 67 8.38 -4.10 -1.08
C LEU A 67 9.62 -4.27 -0.18
N ILE A 68 10.14 -3.17 0.37
CA ILE A 68 11.30 -3.18 1.27
C ILE A 68 10.96 -3.93 2.57
N VAL A 69 9.83 -3.61 3.19
CA VAL A 69 9.39 -4.23 4.45
C VAL A 69 9.12 -5.73 4.26
N ALA A 70 8.47 -6.11 3.16
CA ALA A 70 8.20 -7.51 2.84
C ALA A 70 9.49 -8.30 2.53
N PHE A 71 10.45 -7.71 1.82
CA PHE A 71 11.75 -8.32 1.58
C PHE A 71 12.53 -8.53 2.88
N LEU A 72 12.54 -7.53 3.77
CA LEU A 72 13.14 -7.64 5.11
C LEU A 72 12.44 -8.71 5.96
N GLY A 73 11.12 -8.86 5.84
CA GLY A 73 10.34 -9.90 6.50
C GLY A 73 10.71 -11.31 6.02
N CYS A 74 10.83 -11.51 4.70
CA CYS A 74 11.30 -12.77 4.12
C CYS A 74 12.74 -13.09 4.55
N CYS A 75 13.68 -12.16 4.36
CA CYS A 75 15.06 -12.33 4.82
C CYS A 75 15.13 -12.60 6.33
N GLY A 76 14.30 -11.92 7.12
CA GLY A 76 14.21 -12.03 8.58
C GLY A 76 13.86 -13.44 9.03
N ALA A 77 12.90 -14.05 8.34
CA ALA A 77 12.49 -15.42 8.57
C ALA A 77 13.55 -16.44 8.10
N PHE A 78 14.24 -16.19 6.99
CA PHE A 78 15.28 -17.10 6.47
C PHE A 78 16.56 -17.10 7.31
N LYS A 79 16.98 -15.96 7.89
CA LYS A 79 18.28 -15.83 8.57
C LYS A 79 18.26 -16.27 10.04
N GLU A 80 17.11 -16.70 10.57
CA GLU A 80 16.87 -17.08 11.97
C GLU A 80 17.41 -16.08 13.02
N SER A 81 17.68 -14.84 12.61
CA SER A 81 18.34 -13.82 13.42
C SER A 81 17.30 -13.06 14.22
N GLN A 82 17.37 -13.18 15.54
CA GLN A 82 16.47 -12.49 16.48
C GLN A 82 16.45 -10.97 16.27
N TRP A 83 17.57 -10.37 15.84
CA TRP A 83 17.64 -8.92 15.56
C TRP A 83 16.81 -8.49 14.36
N MET A 84 16.70 -9.36 13.34
CA MET A 84 15.99 -9.05 12.09
C MET A 84 14.48 -9.30 12.20
N LEU A 85 14.07 -10.27 13.01
CA LEU A 85 12.67 -10.47 13.37
C LEU A 85 12.16 -9.35 14.29
N THR A 86 13.01 -8.87 15.19
CA THR A 86 12.70 -7.73 16.09
C THR A 86 12.53 -6.43 15.31
N SER A 87 13.40 -6.15 14.33
CA SER A 87 13.24 -4.96 13.49
C SER A 87 11.97 -5.02 12.63
N PHE A 88 11.62 -6.20 12.11
CA PHE A 88 10.36 -6.41 11.38
C PHE A 88 9.14 -6.12 12.26
N PHE A 89 9.11 -6.68 13.48
CA PHE A 89 8.02 -6.45 14.42
C PHE A 89 7.91 -4.97 14.85
N SER A 90 9.04 -4.32 15.09
CA SER A 90 9.09 -2.88 15.41
C SER A 90 8.58 -2.03 14.24
N CYS A 91 8.95 -2.37 13.00
CA CYS A 91 8.48 -1.68 11.81
C CYS A 91 6.96 -1.83 11.63
N LEU A 92 6.42 -3.03 11.82
CA LEU A 92 4.97 -3.27 11.80
C LEU A 92 4.22 -2.48 12.88
N LEU A 93 4.75 -2.44 14.10
CA LEU A 93 4.20 -1.63 15.18
C LEU A 93 4.15 -0.14 14.81
N MET A 94 5.21 0.37 14.19
CA MET A 94 5.27 1.76 13.74
C MET A 94 4.24 2.04 12.64
N VAL A 95 4.06 1.13 11.68
CA VAL A 95 3.02 1.24 10.64
C VAL A 95 1.63 1.23 11.27
N LEU A 96 1.38 0.34 12.24
CA LEU A 96 0.08 0.26 12.91
C LEU A 96 -0.25 1.57 13.64
N VAL A 97 0.70 2.16 14.35
CA VAL A 97 0.49 3.48 14.99
C VAL A 97 0.23 4.57 13.94
N ALA A 98 0.95 4.54 12.82
CA ALA A 98 0.72 5.49 11.72
C ALA A 98 -0.66 5.32 11.08
N GLU A 99 -1.13 4.10 10.86
CA GLU A 99 -2.46 3.80 10.33
C GLU A 99 -3.56 4.24 11.28
N LEU A 100 -3.41 4.01 12.59
CA LEU A 100 -4.35 4.50 13.60
C LEU A 100 -4.40 6.03 13.63
N ALA A 101 -3.26 6.70 13.56
CA ALA A 101 -3.18 8.16 13.51
C ALA A 101 -3.82 8.71 12.22
N ALA A 102 -3.52 8.11 11.07
CA ALA A 102 -4.11 8.48 9.79
C ALA A 102 -5.63 8.24 9.78
N GLY A 103 -6.09 7.12 10.32
CA GLY A 103 -7.51 6.80 10.48
C GLY A 103 -8.21 7.83 11.38
N ALA A 104 -7.65 8.13 12.55
CA ALA A 104 -8.21 9.15 13.45
C ALA A 104 -8.25 10.54 12.80
N TRP A 105 -7.24 10.90 12.01
CA TRP A 105 -7.22 12.15 11.25
C TRP A 105 -8.29 12.17 10.14
N ALA A 106 -8.45 11.05 9.43
CA ALA A 106 -9.46 10.86 8.38
C ALA A 106 -10.88 10.94 8.93
N PHE A 107 -11.15 10.37 10.11
CA PHE A 107 -12.45 10.48 10.78
C PHE A 107 -12.78 11.93 11.16
N GLN A 108 -11.81 12.65 11.74
CA GLN A 108 -11.99 14.05 12.13
C GLN A 108 -12.19 14.98 10.93
N ASN A 109 -11.57 14.68 9.79
CA ASN A 109 -11.66 15.45 8.56
C ASN A 109 -12.50 14.75 7.49
N SER A 110 -13.52 14.00 7.91
CA SER A 110 -14.36 13.18 7.03
C SER A 110 -15.01 13.98 5.91
N ASP A 111 -15.43 15.23 6.16
CA ASP A 111 -15.96 16.12 5.11
C ASP A 111 -14.95 16.41 4.01
N LYS A 112 -13.68 16.66 4.37
CA LYS A 112 -12.62 16.90 3.37
C LYS A 112 -12.30 15.62 2.60
N LEU A 113 -12.26 14.49 3.30
CA LEU A 113 -12.00 13.19 2.68
C LEU A 113 -13.12 12.80 1.70
N ASP A 114 -14.38 12.98 2.09
CA ASP A 114 -15.56 12.68 1.27
C ASP A 114 -15.56 13.54 -0.01
N ASN A 115 -15.20 14.82 0.08
CA ASN A 115 -15.05 15.67 -1.10
C ASN A 115 -13.95 15.17 -2.05
N VAL A 116 -12.79 14.74 -1.53
CA VAL A 116 -11.69 14.21 -2.33
C VAL A 116 -12.10 12.89 -3.01
N VAL A 117 -12.71 11.97 -2.25
CA VAL A 117 -13.15 10.66 -2.76
C VAL A 117 -14.27 10.82 -3.79
N ARG A 118 -15.27 11.67 -3.51
CA ARG A 118 -16.37 11.95 -4.46
C ARG A 118 -15.86 12.55 -5.75
N SER A 119 -14.90 13.47 -5.68
CA SER A 119 -14.30 14.06 -6.87
C SER A 119 -13.63 12.99 -7.71
N ALA A 120 -12.78 12.16 -7.12
CA ALA A 120 -12.11 11.06 -7.82
C ALA A 120 -13.10 10.04 -8.44
N VAL A 121 -14.15 9.65 -7.70
CA VAL A 121 -15.16 8.69 -8.19
C VAL A 121 -16.04 9.29 -9.28
N LYS A 122 -16.51 10.52 -9.10
CA LYS A 122 -17.36 11.20 -10.10
C LYS A 122 -16.62 11.33 -11.42
N GLU A 123 -15.33 11.61 -11.36
CA GLU A 123 -14.49 11.75 -12.55
C GLU A 123 -14.20 10.43 -13.25
N ALA A 124 -13.93 9.37 -12.48
CA ALA A 124 -13.82 8.02 -13.04
C ALA A 124 -15.12 7.56 -13.73
N VAL A 125 -16.28 7.83 -13.11
CA VAL A 125 -17.60 7.46 -13.66
C VAL A 125 -17.94 8.26 -14.91
N GLN A 126 -17.78 9.59 -14.89
CA GLN A 126 -18.09 10.41 -16.06
C GLN A 126 -17.23 10.06 -17.27
N THR A 127 -16.02 9.55 -17.06
CA THR A 127 -15.15 9.25 -18.20
C THR A 127 -15.36 7.85 -18.75
N GLN A 128 -15.73 6.88 -17.91
CA GLN A 128 -16.08 5.52 -18.37
C GLN A 128 -17.50 5.44 -18.95
N TYR A 129 -18.42 6.28 -18.48
CA TYR A 129 -19.85 6.20 -18.83
C TYR A 129 -20.46 7.47 -19.44
N GLY A 130 -19.73 8.59 -19.49
CA GLY A 130 -20.21 9.86 -20.05
C GLY A 130 -20.04 10.01 -21.56
N VAL A 131 -19.53 8.98 -22.25
CA VAL A 131 -19.68 8.88 -23.71
C VAL A 131 -21.02 8.24 -24.00
N ILE A 132 -22.10 9.02 -23.91
CA ILE A 132 -23.37 8.71 -24.56
C ILE A 132 -23.48 9.69 -25.73
N PRO A 133 -23.62 9.23 -26.99
CA PRO A 133 -23.71 10.09 -28.16
C PRO A 133 -24.92 11.03 -28.12
#